data_AF-D4H3I1-F1
#
_entry.id   AF-D4H3I1-F1
#
_cell.length_a   1.000
_cell.length_b   1.000
_cell.length_c   1.000
_cell.angle_alpha   90.00
_cell.angle_beta   90.00
_cell.angle_gamma   90.00
#
_symmetry.space_group_name_H-M   'P 1'
#
loop_
_entity.id
_entity.type
_entity.pdbx_description
1 polymer ?
#
loop_
_entity_poly.entity_id
_entity_poly.type
_entity_poly.pdbx_seq_one_letter_code
_entity_poly.pdbx_strand_id
1 'polypeptide(L)'
;MWQKIKEFSAKDPLIFTVIIAVIIVGAGFATVQTMHLTSSAKFCKTCHPKEDVGVRGEYYTWKRGVHSEANVSCLECHGAPGIKGYLHAHVIVGMKSLYHEIFTPEEDVVKHLTEYASTVEGAEYATSMEACSFCHSDAANEDMRRNRVIKVLGEFRGMDEVYMPEYREEYGRNDVFTEGVSAGVEPNHALHMEAGLSCMNCHLGLGHAGDRFHRPKMETCFKCHDDVRETAAVPSNDDCATCHVSQKGIQEGTYTKGVEGDRWYMADLDCSDCHESAFVRPNTDTCVACHDESYAEIMVDIQKSFKEQLPAAQQLRDEMMVARKGVSEGQRDIANELIYVVRVIERDGSAGVHNPEYLDAMFERVQELKVAFDNYVEPVEAEEAHTPMVAAHTEEAEEEAPAEEAAGPVNSEELMSIIEGLEVLDLAERYVPDPTKPAVQFEHKDHAEKLACATCHEDPEAGLLKFEPGEVKGTKNAFHEELCIKCHKEMKVKKSCSTCHKK
;
A
#
# COMPACT_ATOMS: atom_id res chain seq x y z
N MET A 1 54.50 -25.51 2.97
CA MET A 1 53.50 -24.49 3.35
C MET A 1 52.58 -25.00 4.46
N TRP A 2 51.89 -26.12 4.23
CA TRP A 2 50.97 -26.75 5.20
C TRP A 2 51.57 -27.10 6.58
N GLN A 3 52.78 -27.68 6.62
CA GLN A 3 53.46 -27.99 7.89
C GLN A 3 53.76 -26.73 8.72
N LYS A 4 54.18 -25.64 8.07
CA LYS A 4 54.46 -24.36 8.74
C LYS A 4 53.20 -23.73 9.34
N ILE A 5 52.05 -23.91 8.69
CA ILE A 5 50.75 -23.44 9.19
C ILE A 5 50.34 -24.26 10.42
N LYS A 6 50.49 -25.60 10.38
CA LYS A 6 50.24 -26.47 11.54
C LYS A 6 51.13 -26.11 12.73
N GLU A 7 52.42 -25.91 12.50
CA GLU A 7 53.38 -25.52 13.54
C GLU A 7 53.02 -24.15 14.14
N PHE A 8 52.67 -23.17 13.31
CA PHE A 8 52.23 -21.85 13.77
C PHE A 8 50.91 -21.92 14.56
N SER A 9 49.91 -22.68 14.08
CA SER A 9 48.63 -22.85 14.78
C SER A 9 48.77 -23.55 16.13
N ALA A 10 49.75 -24.44 16.27
CA ALA A 10 50.02 -25.14 17.52
C ALA A 10 50.83 -24.27 18.50
N LYS A 11 51.69 -23.40 17.99
CA LYS A 11 52.54 -22.52 18.79
C LYS A 11 51.77 -21.33 19.37
N ASP A 12 50.95 -20.67 18.56
CA ASP A 12 50.23 -19.45 18.92
C ASP A 12 48.74 -19.54 18.50
N PRO A 13 47.94 -20.40 19.16
CA PRO A 13 46.57 -20.71 18.75
C PRO A 13 45.64 -19.50 18.78
N LEU A 14 45.85 -18.56 19.72
CA LEU A 14 45.07 -17.32 19.80
C LEU A 14 45.31 -16.44 18.57
N ILE A 15 46.57 -16.20 18.21
CA ILE A 15 46.93 -15.37 17.04
C ILE A 15 46.43 -16.02 15.76
N PHE A 16 46.57 -17.34 15.63
CA PHE A 16 46.04 -18.08 14.49
C PHE A 16 44.51 -17.95 14.37
N THR A 17 43.80 -18.08 15.48
CA THR A 17 42.33 -17.91 15.53
C THR A 17 41.93 -16.49 15.17
N VAL A 18 42.62 -15.47 15.69
CA VAL A 18 42.37 -14.07 15.34
C VAL A 18 42.62 -13.81 13.85
N ILE A 19 43.70 -14.33 13.27
CA ILE A 19 43.98 -14.20 11.84
C ILE A 19 42.87 -14.84 11.00
N ILE A 20 42.42 -16.05 11.37
CA ILE A 20 41.29 -16.71 10.68
C ILE A 20 40.02 -15.88 10.81
N ALA A 21 39.71 -15.36 12.00
CA ALA A 21 38.54 -14.52 12.23
C ALA A 21 38.60 -13.25 11.37
N VAL A 22 39.74 -12.57 11.31
CA VAL A 22 39.95 -11.39 10.46
C VAL A 22 39.78 -11.74 8.97
N ILE A 23 40.29 -12.88 8.51
CA ILE A 23 40.12 -13.33 7.12
C ILE A 23 38.65 -13.62 6.83
N ILE A 24 37.95 -14.33 7.71
CA ILE A 24 36.52 -14.66 7.54
C ILE A 24 35.68 -13.39 7.53
N VAL A 25 35.88 -12.48 8.49
CA VAL A 25 35.15 -11.22 8.58
C VAL A 25 35.46 -10.33 7.37
N GLY A 26 36.74 -10.20 7.00
CA GLY A 26 37.16 -9.41 5.84
C GLY A 26 36.63 -9.96 4.52
N ALA A 27 36.68 -11.27 4.31
CA ALA A 27 36.13 -11.93 3.13
C ALA A 27 34.60 -11.84 3.10
N GLY A 28 33.93 -12.00 4.24
CA GLY A 28 32.48 -11.83 4.38
C GLY A 28 32.05 -10.40 4.03
N PHE A 29 32.72 -9.40 4.59
CA PHE A 29 32.47 -8.00 4.29
C PHE A 29 32.68 -7.69 2.80
N ALA A 30 33.82 -8.11 2.22
CA ALA A 30 34.09 -7.90 0.79
C ALA A 30 33.04 -8.58 -0.11
N THR A 31 32.56 -9.77 0.29
CA THR A 31 31.50 -10.49 -0.43
C THR A 31 30.20 -9.70 -0.42
N VAL A 32 29.77 -9.23 0.76
CA VAL A 32 28.56 -8.42 0.93
C VAL A 32 28.64 -7.14 0.10
N GLN A 33 29.77 -6.42 0.16
CA GLN A 33 29.99 -5.22 -0.67
C GLN A 33 29.93 -5.51 -2.17
N THR A 34 30.49 -6.64 -2.62
CA THR A 34 30.40 -7.06 -4.02
C THR A 34 28.95 -7.32 -4.43
N MET A 35 28.17 -7.98 -3.56
CA MET A 35 26.76 -8.23 -3.82
C MET A 35 25.96 -6.93 -3.94
N HIS A 36 26.17 -5.92 -3.08
CA HIS A 36 25.50 -4.62 -3.22
C HIS A 36 25.83 -3.93 -4.54
N LEU A 37 27.11 -3.95 -4.94
CA LEU A 37 27.53 -3.40 -6.24
C LEU A 37 26.79 -4.08 -7.39
N THR A 38 26.69 -5.42 -7.36
CA THR A 38 26.00 -6.21 -8.39
C THR A 38 24.46 -6.18 -8.27
N SER A 39 23.90 -5.66 -7.18
CA SER A 39 22.46 -5.47 -6.98
C SER A 39 21.92 -4.18 -7.59
N SER A 40 22.82 -3.24 -7.95
CA SER A 40 22.43 -1.91 -8.39
C SER A 40 21.87 -1.93 -9.82
N ALA A 41 20.86 -1.10 -10.10
CA ALA A 41 20.37 -0.90 -11.47
C ALA A 41 21.50 -0.49 -12.44
N LYS A 42 22.51 0.24 -11.96
CA LYS A 42 23.69 0.62 -12.75
C LYS A 42 24.54 -0.58 -13.17
N PHE A 43 24.64 -1.60 -12.33
CA PHE A 43 25.26 -2.87 -12.72
C PHE A 43 24.41 -3.58 -13.77
N CYS A 44 23.10 -3.66 -13.61
CA CYS A 44 22.22 -4.26 -14.62
C CYS A 44 22.38 -3.60 -16.01
N LYS A 45 22.62 -2.28 -16.06
CA LYS A 45 22.92 -1.55 -17.32
C LYS A 45 24.08 -2.14 -18.12
N THR A 46 25.06 -2.83 -17.50
CA THR A 46 26.19 -3.39 -18.25
C THR A 46 25.78 -4.48 -19.24
N CYS A 47 24.72 -5.23 -18.91
CA CYS A 47 24.14 -6.26 -19.78
C CYS A 47 22.88 -5.77 -20.53
N HIS A 48 22.20 -4.77 -19.97
CA HIS A 48 21.01 -4.11 -20.54
C HIS A 48 21.31 -2.63 -20.94
N PRO A 49 22.19 -2.39 -21.93
CA PRO A 49 22.69 -1.04 -22.22
C PRO A 49 21.83 -0.25 -23.21
N LYS A 50 20.83 -0.87 -23.85
CA LYS A 50 20.10 -0.21 -24.93
C LYS A 50 19.26 0.94 -24.40
N GLU A 51 19.10 1.97 -25.22
CA GLU A 51 18.36 3.20 -24.90
C GLU A 51 17.03 3.28 -25.67
N ASP A 52 16.40 2.13 -25.89
CA ASP A 52 15.10 1.97 -26.53
C ASP A 52 14.21 0.99 -25.74
N VAL A 53 12.93 0.92 -26.11
CA VAL A 53 11.99 -0.05 -25.53
C VAL A 53 12.24 -1.40 -26.20
N GLY A 54 12.44 -2.45 -25.39
CA GLY A 54 12.62 -3.82 -25.86
C GLY A 54 13.72 -4.56 -25.10
N VAL A 55 14.09 -5.73 -25.62
CA VAL A 55 15.09 -6.61 -25.02
C VAL A 55 16.45 -5.90 -24.92
N ARG A 56 17.04 -5.93 -23.71
CA ARG A 56 18.25 -5.19 -23.31
C ARG A 56 18.04 -3.67 -23.12
N GLY A 57 16.80 -3.19 -23.18
CA GLY A 57 16.40 -1.80 -22.89
C GLY A 57 15.75 -1.62 -21.51
N GLU A 58 15.84 -2.61 -20.63
CA GLU A 58 15.15 -2.68 -19.34
C GLU A 58 15.62 -1.57 -18.40
N TYR A 59 16.92 -1.23 -18.38
CA TYR A 59 17.42 -0.09 -17.61
C TYR A 59 16.86 1.24 -18.13
N TYR A 60 16.78 1.40 -19.45
CA TYR A 60 16.25 2.61 -20.08
C TYR A 60 14.77 2.81 -19.77
N THR A 61 13.98 1.74 -19.86
CA THR A 61 12.53 1.77 -19.61
C THR A 61 12.20 1.92 -18.12
N TRP A 62 12.89 1.20 -17.24
CA TRP A 62 12.74 1.32 -15.79
C TRP A 62 12.98 2.74 -15.29
N LYS A 63 14.07 3.38 -15.76
CA LYS A 63 14.46 4.75 -15.33
C LYS A 63 13.40 5.82 -15.65
N ARG A 64 12.46 5.52 -16.54
CA ARG A 64 11.37 6.43 -16.93
C ARG A 64 10.13 6.25 -16.06
N GLY A 65 10.03 5.15 -15.32
CA GLY A 65 8.87 4.79 -14.50
C GLY A 65 8.94 5.37 -13.09
N VAL A 66 7.78 5.52 -12.45
CA VAL A 66 7.66 6.02 -11.07
C VAL A 66 8.38 5.19 -10.02
N HIS A 67 8.58 3.89 -10.26
CA HIS A 67 9.37 3.04 -9.36
C HIS A 67 10.80 3.54 -9.25
N SER A 68 11.43 3.96 -10.36
CA SER A 68 12.76 4.55 -10.31
C SER A 68 12.79 5.91 -9.60
N GLU A 69 11.72 6.71 -9.69
CA GLU A 69 11.57 7.99 -8.98
C GLU A 69 11.46 7.81 -7.45
N ALA A 70 10.94 6.66 -7.03
CA ALA A 70 10.87 6.19 -5.64
C ALA A 70 12.12 5.38 -5.22
N ASN A 71 13.19 5.41 -6.02
CA ASN A 71 14.44 4.69 -5.78
C ASN A 71 14.29 3.16 -5.73
N VAL A 72 13.25 2.61 -6.35
CA VAL A 72 13.05 1.16 -6.43
C VAL A 72 13.94 0.56 -7.50
N SER A 73 14.95 -0.22 -7.13
CA SER A 73 15.97 -0.80 -8.05
C SER A 73 15.47 -2.08 -8.75
N CYS A 74 16.15 -2.51 -9.82
CA CYS A 74 15.77 -3.70 -10.61
C CYS A 74 15.59 -4.96 -9.72
N LEU A 75 16.53 -5.20 -8.82
CA LEU A 75 16.50 -6.38 -7.96
C LEU A 75 15.35 -6.39 -6.95
N GLU A 76 14.75 -5.23 -6.67
CA GLU A 76 13.65 -5.14 -5.71
C GLU A 76 12.36 -5.72 -6.31
N CYS A 77 12.22 -5.75 -7.64
CA CYS A 77 11.15 -6.49 -8.31
C CYS A 77 11.53 -7.94 -8.64
N HIS A 78 12.80 -8.15 -9.05
CA HIS A 78 13.29 -9.45 -9.52
C HIS A 78 13.79 -10.39 -8.40
N GLY A 79 13.82 -9.93 -7.15
CA GLY A 79 14.25 -10.71 -5.99
C GLY A 79 13.20 -10.69 -4.89
N ALA A 80 12.80 -11.87 -4.41
CA ALA A 80 11.82 -11.97 -3.32
C ALA A 80 12.28 -11.23 -2.04
N PRO A 81 11.34 -10.74 -1.21
CA PRO A 81 11.66 -10.09 0.05
C PRO A 81 12.45 -10.98 1.02
N GLY A 82 13.41 -10.35 1.72
CA GLY A 82 14.27 -10.94 2.73
C GLY A 82 15.53 -11.67 2.26
N ILE A 83 16.38 -12.06 3.22
CA ILE A 83 17.75 -12.52 2.96
C ILE A 83 17.82 -13.77 2.08
N LYS A 84 16.84 -14.68 2.23
CA LYS A 84 16.75 -15.87 1.38
C LYS A 84 16.48 -15.49 -0.08
N GLY A 85 15.56 -14.55 -0.31
CA GLY A 85 15.26 -14.05 -1.65
C GLY A 85 16.45 -13.30 -2.25
N TYR A 86 17.13 -12.48 -1.45
CA TYR A 86 18.36 -11.78 -1.85
C TYR A 86 19.47 -12.75 -2.29
N LEU A 87 19.77 -13.77 -1.48
CA LEU A 87 20.77 -14.78 -1.78
C LEU A 87 20.36 -15.63 -2.98
N HIS A 88 19.09 -16.01 -3.09
CA HIS A 88 18.57 -16.76 -4.23
C HIS A 88 18.76 -15.98 -5.54
N ALA A 89 18.39 -14.70 -5.54
CA ALA A 89 18.51 -13.84 -6.70
C ALA A 89 19.97 -13.65 -7.16
N HIS A 90 20.92 -13.55 -6.22
CA HIS A 90 22.35 -13.42 -6.57
C HIS A 90 23.01 -14.75 -6.95
N VAL A 91 22.90 -15.74 -6.08
CA VAL A 91 23.71 -16.96 -6.16
C VAL A 91 23.12 -17.96 -7.15
N ILE A 92 21.79 -18.05 -7.22
CA ILE A 92 21.13 -19.02 -8.10
C ILE A 92 20.73 -18.36 -9.40
N VAL A 93 19.90 -17.32 -9.34
CA VAL A 93 19.38 -16.66 -10.55
C VAL A 93 20.50 -15.91 -11.27
N GLY A 94 21.26 -15.06 -10.57
CA GLY A 94 22.36 -14.28 -11.15
C GLY A 94 23.43 -15.15 -11.80
N MET A 95 23.85 -16.24 -11.16
CA MET A 95 24.82 -17.19 -11.76
C MET A 95 24.26 -17.92 -12.99
N LYS A 96 22.98 -18.30 -12.97
CA LYS A 96 22.31 -18.89 -14.14
C LYS A 96 22.23 -17.88 -15.28
N SER A 97 21.86 -16.63 -15.00
CA SER A 97 21.80 -15.56 -16.00
C SER A 97 23.18 -15.25 -16.59
N LEU A 98 24.23 -15.21 -15.76
CA LEU A 98 25.61 -15.03 -16.24
C LEU A 98 26.07 -16.20 -17.11
N TYR A 99 25.79 -17.44 -16.69
CA TYR A 99 26.08 -18.61 -17.52
C TYR A 99 25.32 -18.54 -18.85
N HIS A 100 24.04 -18.17 -18.80
CA HIS A 100 23.20 -18.04 -19.99
C HIS A 100 23.75 -16.98 -20.94
N GLU A 101 24.14 -15.81 -20.44
CA GLU A 101 24.72 -14.70 -21.23
C GLU A 101 26.05 -15.07 -21.90
N ILE A 102 26.88 -15.90 -21.26
CA ILE A 102 28.20 -16.26 -21.79
C ILE A 102 28.14 -17.44 -22.77
N PHE A 103 27.31 -18.45 -22.49
CA PHE A 103 27.36 -19.74 -23.17
C PHE A 103 26.18 -20.02 -24.11
N THR A 104 25.17 -19.15 -24.13
CA THR A 104 24.00 -19.31 -25.01
C THR A 104 24.14 -18.41 -26.24
N PRO A 105 23.77 -18.87 -27.45
CA PRO A 105 23.70 -18.00 -28.62
C PRO A 105 22.84 -16.76 -28.37
N GLU A 106 23.25 -15.61 -28.91
CA GLU A 106 22.56 -14.33 -28.69
C GLU A 106 21.08 -14.38 -29.11
N GLU A 107 20.76 -15.09 -30.19
CA GLU A 107 19.40 -15.28 -30.68
C GLU A 107 18.48 -15.97 -29.67
N ASP A 108 18.99 -16.98 -28.96
CA ASP A 108 18.25 -17.70 -27.93
C ASP A 108 18.11 -16.84 -26.67
N VAL A 109 19.14 -16.08 -26.29
CA VAL A 109 19.05 -15.12 -25.18
C VAL A 109 17.97 -14.09 -25.46
N VAL A 110 17.95 -13.50 -26.66
CA VAL A 110 16.93 -12.53 -27.05
C VAL A 110 15.54 -13.14 -27.05
N LYS A 111 15.40 -14.38 -27.54
CA LYS A 111 14.13 -15.11 -27.53
C LYS A 111 13.60 -15.32 -26.11
N HIS A 112 14.42 -15.84 -25.20
CA HIS A 112 13.99 -16.09 -23.82
C HIS A 112 13.67 -14.80 -23.08
N LEU A 113 14.49 -13.75 -23.23
CA LEU A 113 14.20 -12.44 -22.63
C LEU A 113 12.89 -11.84 -23.17
N THR A 114 12.61 -12.02 -24.46
CA THR A 114 11.33 -11.61 -25.05
C THR A 114 10.17 -12.36 -24.39
N GLU A 115 10.27 -13.67 -24.23
CA GLU A 115 9.25 -14.50 -23.58
C GLU A 115 9.00 -14.07 -22.14
N TYR A 116 10.06 -13.86 -21.34
CA TYR A 116 9.95 -13.40 -19.96
C TYR A 116 9.34 -12.00 -19.83
N ALA A 117 9.56 -11.12 -20.81
CA ALA A 117 9.05 -9.75 -20.78
C ALA A 117 7.61 -9.62 -21.33
N SER A 118 7.12 -10.60 -22.10
CA SER A 118 5.87 -10.47 -22.87
C SER A 118 4.77 -11.48 -22.53
N THR A 119 5.02 -12.38 -21.59
CA THR A 119 4.04 -13.37 -21.12
C THR A 119 3.83 -13.28 -19.61
N VAL A 120 2.65 -13.66 -19.13
CA VAL A 120 2.34 -13.67 -17.69
C VAL A 120 3.22 -14.69 -16.99
N GLU A 121 3.30 -15.91 -17.51
CA GLU A 121 4.06 -17.01 -16.94
C GLU A 121 5.56 -16.70 -16.92
N GLY A 122 6.07 -16.07 -17.98
CA GLY A 122 7.45 -15.63 -18.05
C GLY A 122 7.77 -14.52 -17.04
N ALA A 123 6.86 -13.56 -16.87
CA ALA A 123 7.01 -12.50 -15.89
C ALA A 123 6.94 -13.03 -14.45
N GLU A 124 6.00 -13.93 -14.15
CA GLU A 124 5.88 -14.62 -12.85
C GLU A 124 7.11 -15.46 -12.52
N TYR A 125 7.76 -16.05 -13.52
CA TYR A 125 9.03 -16.74 -13.33
C TYR A 125 10.18 -15.78 -13.02
N ALA A 126 10.19 -14.60 -13.65
CA ALA A 126 11.28 -13.64 -13.57
C ALA A 126 11.16 -12.65 -12.39
N THR A 127 9.99 -12.52 -11.78
CA THR A 127 9.70 -11.53 -10.73
C THR A 127 8.95 -12.16 -9.56
N SER A 128 8.96 -11.48 -8.41
CA SER A 128 8.27 -11.97 -7.22
C SER A 128 6.99 -11.17 -6.98
N MET A 129 5.83 -11.82 -6.98
CA MET A 129 4.57 -11.18 -6.55
C MET A 129 4.64 -10.64 -5.12
N GLU A 130 5.43 -11.32 -4.28
CA GLU A 130 5.67 -10.89 -2.91
C GLU A 130 6.41 -9.55 -2.86
N ALA A 131 7.26 -9.25 -3.83
CA ALA A 131 7.93 -7.95 -3.91
C ALA A 131 6.94 -6.81 -4.14
N CYS A 132 5.91 -7.02 -4.95
CA CYS A 132 4.87 -6.03 -5.18
C CYS A 132 4.07 -5.77 -3.90
N SER A 133 3.54 -6.83 -3.30
CA SER A 133 2.72 -6.74 -2.09
C SER A 133 3.52 -6.26 -0.86
N PHE A 134 4.84 -6.48 -0.81
CA PHE A 134 5.69 -5.96 0.26
C PHE A 134 5.69 -4.44 0.36
N CYS A 135 5.50 -3.72 -0.74
CA CYS A 135 5.46 -2.26 -0.76
C CYS A 135 4.04 -1.68 -0.96
N HIS A 136 3.08 -2.51 -1.38
CA HIS A 136 1.74 -2.09 -1.74
C HIS A 136 0.65 -2.63 -0.81
N SER A 137 1.00 -3.45 0.20
CA SER A 137 0.08 -3.89 1.23
C SER A 137 0.72 -3.94 2.61
N ASP A 138 0.02 -3.38 3.58
CA ASP A 138 0.44 -3.31 4.97
C ASP A 138 0.47 -4.72 5.57
N ALA A 139 -0.62 -5.46 5.42
CA ALA A 139 -0.75 -6.82 5.93
C ALA A 139 0.32 -7.76 5.35
N ALA A 140 0.63 -7.64 4.06
CA ALA A 140 1.63 -8.46 3.40
C ALA A 140 3.06 -8.12 3.88
N ASN A 141 3.39 -6.83 4.00
CA ASN A 141 4.67 -6.39 4.54
C ASN A 141 4.88 -6.91 5.96
N GLU A 142 3.90 -6.69 6.83
CA GLU A 142 3.97 -7.13 8.22
C GLU A 142 4.09 -8.65 8.35
N ASP A 143 3.31 -9.43 7.59
CA ASP A 143 3.40 -10.88 7.60
C ASP A 143 4.80 -11.37 7.19
N MET A 144 5.34 -10.83 6.10
CA MET A 144 6.67 -11.21 5.63
C MET A 144 7.76 -10.79 6.63
N ARG A 145 7.63 -9.62 7.28
CA ARG A 145 8.55 -9.18 8.33
C ARG A 145 8.49 -10.08 9.57
N ARG A 146 7.30 -10.56 9.95
CA ARG A 146 7.13 -11.50 11.08
C ARG A 146 7.67 -12.89 10.79
N ASN A 147 7.50 -13.36 9.55
CA ASN A 147 7.77 -14.76 9.20
C ASN A 147 9.12 -14.98 8.51
N ARG A 148 9.88 -13.92 8.20
CA ARG A 148 11.14 -14.02 7.45
C ARG A 148 12.23 -13.18 8.09
N VAL A 149 13.47 -13.62 7.88
CA VAL A 149 14.64 -12.79 8.15
C VAL A 149 14.79 -11.81 6.98
N ILE A 150 14.39 -10.56 7.18
CA ILE A 150 14.46 -9.55 6.12
C ILE A 150 15.90 -9.15 5.84
N LYS A 151 16.63 -8.73 6.87
CA LYS A 151 18.05 -8.39 6.80
C LYS A 151 18.79 -8.92 8.02
N VAL A 152 20.12 -9.06 7.90
CA VAL A 152 21.02 -9.44 8.99
C VAL A 152 22.09 -8.38 9.07
N LEU A 153 22.17 -7.61 10.16
CA LEU A 153 23.18 -6.58 10.45
C LEU A 153 23.73 -5.80 9.22
N GLY A 154 23.30 -4.54 9.08
CA GLY A 154 23.70 -3.66 7.98
C GLY A 154 22.58 -3.42 6.98
N GLU A 155 22.83 -2.54 6.02
CA GLU A 155 21.91 -2.20 4.92
C GLU A 155 22.05 -3.20 3.78
N PHE A 156 20.93 -3.69 3.23
CA PHE A 156 20.94 -4.69 2.14
C PHE A 156 20.41 -4.14 0.81
N ARG A 157 19.09 -4.24 0.58
CA ARG A 157 18.37 -3.56 -0.50
C ARG A 157 17.55 -2.42 0.10
N GLY A 158 17.17 -1.45 -0.72
CA GLY A 158 16.23 -0.41 -0.31
C GLY A 158 14.90 -1.02 0.16
N MET A 159 14.40 -2.05 -0.55
CA MET A 159 13.18 -2.76 -0.13
C MET A 159 13.28 -3.37 1.27
N ASP A 160 14.48 -3.75 1.75
CA ASP A 160 14.61 -4.39 3.06
C ASP A 160 14.41 -3.38 4.22
N GLU A 161 14.46 -2.08 3.90
CA GLU A 161 14.19 -0.95 4.82
C GLU A 161 12.72 -0.48 4.77
N VAL A 162 11.88 -1.03 3.90
CA VAL A 162 10.48 -0.59 3.73
C VAL A 162 9.59 -1.11 4.86
N TYR A 163 9.12 -0.22 5.73
CA TYR A 163 8.10 -0.52 6.74
C TYR A 163 6.77 0.09 6.31
N MET A 164 5.70 -0.70 6.44
CA MET A 164 4.34 -0.28 6.19
C MET A 164 3.64 0.00 7.53
N PRO A 165 2.72 0.98 7.58
CA PRO A 165 2.21 1.78 6.45
C PRO A 165 3.09 2.98 6.07
N GLU A 166 4.12 3.30 6.86
CA GLU A 166 4.82 4.59 6.81
C GLU A 166 5.40 4.88 5.42
N TYR A 167 5.98 3.88 4.75
CA TYR A 167 6.56 4.08 3.42
C TYR A 167 5.50 4.36 2.35
N ARG A 168 4.31 3.74 2.38
CA ARG A 168 3.27 4.02 1.37
C ARG A 168 2.61 5.38 1.64
N GLU A 169 2.46 5.75 2.91
CA GLU A 169 1.93 7.03 3.35
C GLU A 169 2.86 8.18 2.99
N GLU A 170 4.19 7.99 3.06
CA GLU A 170 5.18 8.96 2.55
C GLU A 170 4.87 9.34 1.09
N TYR A 171 4.41 8.37 0.29
CA TYR A 171 4.07 8.57 -1.11
C TYR A 171 2.60 8.93 -1.38
N GLY A 172 1.75 9.01 -0.34
CA GLY A 172 0.31 9.24 -0.46
C GLY A 172 -0.37 8.14 -1.26
N ARG A 173 -0.12 6.87 -0.89
CA ARG A 173 -0.61 5.69 -1.59
C ARG A 173 -1.48 4.82 -0.70
N ASN A 174 -2.54 4.31 -1.31
CA ASN A 174 -3.46 3.37 -0.70
C ASN A 174 -2.83 1.98 -0.58
N ASP A 175 -3.27 1.21 0.41
CA ASP A 175 -3.13 -0.26 0.39
C ASP A 175 -4.03 -0.83 -0.72
N VAL A 176 -3.43 -1.57 -1.65
CA VAL A 176 -4.13 -1.99 -2.88
C VAL A 176 -5.22 -3.04 -2.62
N PHE A 177 -5.19 -3.73 -1.48
CA PHE A 177 -6.16 -4.77 -1.13
C PHE A 177 -7.28 -4.25 -0.22
N THR A 178 -6.99 -3.33 0.70
CA THR A 178 -7.98 -2.85 1.68
C THR A 178 -8.59 -1.49 1.32
N GLU A 179 -7.84 -0.62 0.67
CA GLU A 179 -8.24 0.75 0.33
C GLU A 179 -8.42 0.98 -1.18
N GLY A 180 -8.06 -0.01 -2.01
CA GLY A 180 -8.23 0.03 -3.45
C GLY A 180 -7.32 1.04 -4.17
N VAL A 181 -7.74 1.51 -5.34
CA VAL A 181 -7.01 2.51 -6.13
C VAL A 181 -7.40 3.92 -5.72
N SER A 182 -6.40 4.81 -5.67
CA SER A 182 -6.65 6.23 -5.34
C SER A 182 -7.53 6.98 -6.35
N ALA A 183 -7.55 6.58 -7.62
CA ALA A 183 -8.33 7.25 -8.65
C ALA A 183 -8.45 6.40 -9.93
N GLY A 184 -9.60 6.49 -10.60
CA GLY A 184 -9.86 5.81 -11.87
C GLY A 184 -10.74 4.56 -11.70
N VAL A 185 -10.31 3.47 -12.36
CA VAL A 185 -11.02 2.19 -12.35
C VAL A 185 -10.58 1.35 -11.16
N GLU A 186 -11.53 0.89 -10.36
CA GLU A 186 -11.30 -0.02 -9.23
C GLU A 186 -11.47 -1.47 -9.68
N PRO A 187 -10.38 -2.25 -9.80
CA PRO A 187 -10.49 -3.66 -10.14
C PRO A 187 -10.89 -4.53 -8.94
N ASN A 188 -10.79 -4.06 -7.70
CA ASN A 188 -10.85 -4.87 -6.49
C ASN A 188 -9.78 -5.97 -6.50
N HIS A 189 -8.54 -5.58 -6.17
CA HIS A 189 -7.39 -6.49 -6.20
C HIS A 189 -7.57 -7.72 -5.32
N ALA A 190 -8.25 -7.60 -4.17
CA ALA A 190 -8.47 -8.72 -3.25
C ALA A 190 -9.28 -9.84 -3.93
N LEU A 191 -10.39 -9.52 -4.60
CA LEU A 191 -11.20 -10.50 -5.32
C LEU A 191 -10.43 -11.17 -6.46
N HIS A 192 -9.61 -10.41 -7.20
CA HIS A 192 -8.81 -10.96 -8.30
C HIS A 192 -7.71 -11.90 -7.79
N MET A 193 -7.07 -11.56 -6.66
CA MET A 193 -6.07 -12.42 -6.02
C MET A 193 -6.70 -13.71 -5.46
N GLU A 194 -7.89 -13.62 -4.85
CA GLU A 194 -8.66 -14.79 -4.39
C GLU A 194 -9.06 -15.71 -5.54
N ALA A 195 -9.32 -15.16 -6.72
CA ALA A 195 -9.55 -15.90 -7.95
C ALA A 195 -8.27 -16.57 -8.53
N GLY A 196 -7.12 -16.39 -7.88
CA GLY A 196 -5.84 -17.00 -8.27
C GLY A 196 -5.10 -16.25 -9.37
N LEU A 197 -5.46 -15.00 -9.65
CA LEU A 197 -4.75 -14.15 -10.60
C LEU A 197 -3.52 -13.51 -9.94
N SER A 198 -2.47 -13.30 -10.73
CA SER A 198 -1.28 -12.57 -10.33
C SER A 198 -1.37 -11.09 -10.71
N CYS A 199 -0.47 -10.29 -10.14
CA CYS A 199 -0.31 -8.89 -10.51
C CYS A 199 -0.01 -8.73 -12.01
N MET A 200 0.64 -9.72 -12.62
CA MET A 200 1.15 -9.68 -14.00
C MET A 200 0.04 -9.96 -15.02
N ASN A 201 -1.07 -10.56 -14.61
CA ASN A 201 -2.26 -10.68 -15.47
C ASN A 201 -2.76 -9.30 -15.95
N CYS A 202 -2.53 -8.24 -15.14
CA CYS A 202 -2.93 -6.87 -15.49
C CYS A 202 -1.73 -5.93 -15.68
N HIS A 203 -0.67 -6.05 -14.88
CA HIS A 203 0.50 -5.16 -14.87
C HIS A 203 1.71 -5.72 -15.64
N LEU A 204 1.47 -6.52 -16.69
CA LEU A 204 2.52 -7.06 -17.53
C LEU A 204 3.41 -5.94 -18.11
N GLY A 205 4.73 -6.05 -17.94
CA GLY A 205 5.67 -5.06 -18.49
C GLY A 205 5.81 -3.76 -17.68
N LEU A 206 5.33 -3.72 -16.42
CA LEU A 206 5.38 -2.55 -15.52
C LEU A 206 6.73 -1.81 -15.50
N GLY A 207 7.84 -2.54 -15.43
CA GLY A 207 9.21 -1.98 -15.44
C GLY A 207 9.85 -1.85 -16.83
N HIS A 208 9.17 -2.32 -17.88
CA HIS A 208 9.74 -2.53 -19.21
C HIS A 208 9.01 -1.77 -20.34
N ALA A 209 7.88 -1.13 -20.04
CA ALA A 209 7.09 -0.40 -21.03
C ALA A 209 7.70 0.97 -21.40
N GLY A 210 8.49 1.58 -20.51
CA GLY A 210 9.04 2.93 -20.72
C GLY A 210 8.07 4.08 -20.43
N ASP A 211 6.89 3.74 -19.93
CA ASP A 211 5.87 4.69 -19.46
C ASP A 211 6.19 5.16 -18.04
N ARG A 212 5.93 6.44 -17.75
CA ARG A 212 6.01 6.95 -16.37
C ARG A 212 5.02 6.23 -15.45
N PHE A 213 3.79 6.08 -15.93
CA PHE A 213 2.71 5.36 -15.25
C PHE A 213 2.19 4.26 -16.18
N HIS A 214 2.80 3.09 -16.13
CA HIS A 214 2.31 1.95 -16.90
C HIS A 214 1.03 1.39 -16.26
N ARG A 215 -0.05 1.29 -17.05
CA ARG A 215 -1.39 0.94 -16.58
C ARG A 215 -1.96 -0.22 -17.40
N PRO A 216 -2.78 -1.08 -16.79
CA PRO A 216 -3.58 -2.03 -17.53
C PRO A 216 -4.47 -1.29 -18.54
N LYS A 217 -4.71 -1.96 -19.67
CA LYS A 217 -5.66 -1.49 -20.67
C LYS A 217 -7.03 -2.06 -20.38
N MET A 218 -8.09 -1.34 -20.74
CA MET A 218 -9.46 -1.77 -20.50
C MET A 218 -9.78 -3.08 -21.25
N GLU A 219 -9.20 -3.26 -22.43
CA GLU A 219 -9.32 -4.47 -23.24
C GLU A 219 -8.83 -5.72 -22.48
N THR A 220 -7.85 -5.57 -21.57
CA THR A 220 -7.39 -6.67 -20.72
C THR A 220 -8.53 -7.17 -19.82
N CYS A 221 -9.23 -6.26 -19.16
CA CYS A 221 -10.36 -6.57 -18.29
C CYS A 221 -11.50 -7.20 -19.10
N PHE A 222 -11.89 -6.56 -20.20
CA PHE A 222 -13.05 -6.95 -20.98
C PHE A 222 -12.90 -8.34 -21.59
N LYS A 223 -11.74 -8.58 -22.22
CA LYS A 223 -11.44 -9.89 -22.82
C LYS A 223 -11.43 -10.99 -21.75
N CYS A 224 -10.75 -10.77 -20.64
CA CYS A 224 -10.66 -11.78 -19.59
C CYS A 224 -12.03 -12.08 -18.99
N HIS A 225 -12.83 -11.05 -18.67
CA HIS A 225 -14.17 -11.25 -18.14
C HIS A 225 -15.06 -11.99 -19.13
N ASP A 226 -15.04 -11.62 -20.41
CA ASP A 226 -15.79 -12.34 -21.46
C ASP A 226 -15.37 -13.81 -21.56
N ASP A 227 -14.07 -14.10 -21.51
CA ASP A 227 -13.52 -15.46 -21.62
C ASP A 227 -13.92 -16.35 -20.43
N VAL A 228 -14.14 -15.78 -19.23
CA VAL A 228 -14.42 -16.56 -18.01
C VAL A 228 -15.89 -16.53 -17.56
N ARG A 229 -16.74 -15.72 -18.20
CA ARG A 229 -18.16 -15.52 -17.83
C ARG A 229 -18.98 -16.79 -17.70
N GLU A 230 -18.64 -17.84 -18.46
CA GLU A 230 -19.34 -19.14 -18.38
C GLU A 230 -19.00 -19.91 -17.09
N THR A 231 -17.88 -19.57 -16.44
CA THR A 231 -17.29 -20.33 -15.33
C THR A 231 -17.12 -19.55 -14.04
N ALA A 232 -17.18 -18.22 -14.09
CA ALA A 232 -17.00 -17.33 -12.95
C ALA A 232 -18.04 -16.21 -12.96
N ALA A 233 -18.50 -15.82 -11.77
CA ALA A 233 -19.38 -14.67 -11.60
C ALA A 233 -18.53 -13.39 -11.66
N VAL A 234 -18.47 -12.77 -12.84
CA VAL A 234 -17.74 -11.53 -13.08
C VAL A 234 -18.70 -10.42 -13.53
N PRO A 235 -18.46 -9.15 -13.15
CA PRO A 235 -19.27 -8.02 -13.61
C PRO A 235 -19.34 -7.92 -15.13
N SER A 236 -20.48 -7.48 -15.64
CA SER A 236 -20.68 -7.27 -17.07
C SER A 236 -19.83 -6.12 -17.58
N ASN A 237 -19.36 -6.18 -18.84
CA ASN A 237 -18.54 -5.12 -19.42
C ASN A 237 -19.33 -3.81 -19.65
N ASP A 238 -20.65 -3.88 -19.70
CA ASP A 238 -21.55 -2.71 -19.78
C ASP A 238 -21.98 -2.18 -18.40
N ASP A 239 -21.64 -2.87 -17.31
CA ASP A 239 -21.82 -2.39 -15.94
C ASP A 239 -20.71 -1.40 -15.57
N CYS A 240 -20.83 -0.20 -16.14
CA CYS A 240 -19.81 0.84 -16.07
C CYS A 240 -19.49 1.24 -14.62
N ALA A 241 -20.52 1.41 -13.78
CA ALA A 241 -20.39 1.94 -12.43
C ALA A 241 -19.67 1.00 -11.46
N THR A 242 -19.77 -0.32 -11.67
CA THR A 242 -19.05 -1.31 -10.85
C THR A 242 -17.54 -1.14 -10.95
N CYS A 243 -17.02 -0.77 -12.12
CA CYS A 243 -15.59 -0.56 -12.34
C CYS A 243 -15.19 0.91 -12.21
N HIS A 244 -16.02 1.83 -12.69
CA HIS A 244 -15.77 3.28 -12.72
C HIS A 244 -16.31 4.00 -11.47
N VAL A 245 -15.93 3.50 -10.29
CA VAL A 245 -16.36 4.06 -9.00
C VAL A 245 -15.97 5.52 -8.80
N SER A 246 -14.82 5.95 -9.35
CA SER A 246 -14.39 7.35 -9.26
C SER A 246 -15.27 8.28 -10.07
N GLN A 247 -15.56 7.94 -11.33
CA GLN A 247 -16.46 8.74 -12.16
C GLN A 247 -17.87 8.81 -11.57
N LYS A 248 -18.38 7.69 -11.04
CA LYS A 248 -19.68 7.68 -10.37
C LYS A 248 -19.67 8.57 -9.13
N GLY A 249 -18.68 8.44 -8.25
CA GLY A 249 -18.56 9.31 -7.07
C GLY A 249 -18.36 10.79 -7.41
N ILE A 250 -17.73 11.11 -8.54
CA ILE A 250 -17.59 12.49 -9.04
C ILE A 250 -18.95 13.04 -9.48
N GLN A 251 -19.74 12.28 -10.23
CA GLN A 251 -21.11 12.66 -10.58
C GLN A 251 -21.96 12.90 -9.32
N GLU A 252 -21.76 12.10 -8.28
CA GLU A 252 -22.48 12.26 -7.01
C GLU A 252 -21.95 13.41 -6.12
N GLY A 253 -20.77 13.96 -6.42
CA GLY A 253 -20.17 15.03 -5.62
C GLY A 253 -19.48 14.56 -4.33
N THR A 254 -19.16 13.27 -4.22
CA THR A 254 -18.77 12.64 -2.93
C THR A 254 -17.43 11.90 -2.96
N TYR A 255 -16.73 11.85 -4.09
CA TYR A 255 -15.56 10.96 -4.23
C TYR A 255 -14.30 11.46 -3.52
N THR A 256 -14.01 12.76 -3.60
CA THR A 256 -12.75 13.34 -3.14
C THR A 256 -12.87 13.77 -1.68
N LYS A 257 -12.09 13.14 -0.80
CA LYS A 257 -12.03 13.51 0.62
C LYS A 257 -11.68 14.99 0.79
N GLY A 258 -12.39 15.68 1.68
CA GLY A 258 -12.13 17.10 1.99
C GLY A 258 -12.66 18.09 0.95
N VAL A 259 -13.41 17.63 -0.05
CA VAL A 259 -14.10 18.49 -1.01
C VAL A 259 -15.60 18.24 -0.87
N GLU A 260 -16.31 19.27 -0.41
CA GLU A 260 -17.77 19.26 -0.42
C GLU A 260 -18.27 19.55 -1.84
N GLY A 261 -19.25 18.77 -2.29
CA GLY A 261 -19.79 18.87 -3.63
C GLY A 261 -21.27 18.57 -3.65
N ASP A 262 -21.97 19.21 -4.57
CA ASP A 262 -23.35 18.87 -4.89
C ASP A 262 -23.40 17.76 -5.94
N ARG A 263 -24.47 16.97 -5.85
CA ARG A 263 -24.81 15.96 -6.83
C ARG A 263 -25.09 16.62 -8.18
N TRP A 264 -24.46 16.10 -9.24
CA TRP A 264 -24.62 16.63 -10.59
C TRP A 264 -26.04 16.43 -11.12
N TYR A 265 -26.56 17.38 -11.90
CA TYR A 265 -27.92 17.27 -12.43
C TYR A 265 -28.09 16.12 -13.45
N MET A 266 -27.01 15.64 -14.07
CA MET A 266 -27.01 14.45 -14.93
C MET A 266 -26.63 13.16 -14.19
N ALA A 267 -26.47 13.17 -12.87
CA ALA A 267 -26.09 11.97 -12.11
C ALA A 267 -27.15 10.86 -12.12
N ASP A 268 -28.40 11.20 -12.45
CA ASP A 268 -29.51 10.25 -12.62
C ASP A 268 -29.55 9.58 -14.00
N LEU A 269 -28.77 10.07 -14.98
CA LEU A 269 -28.63 9.41 -16.27
C LEU A 269 -27.73 8.18 -16.15
N ASP A 270 -28.06 7.15 -16.91
CA ASP A 270 -27.17 6.00 -17.05
C ASP A 270 -25.95 6.40 -17.88
N CYS A 271 -24.80 5.76 -17.62
CA CYS A 271 -23.57 6.07 -18.36
C CYS A 271 -23.78 5.90 -19.88
N SER A 272 -24.59 4.91 -20.27
CA SER A 272 -24.95 4.60 -21.65
C SER A 272 -25.82 5.66 -22.34
N ASP A 273 -26.46 6.55 -21.58
CA ASP A 273 -27.24 7.65 -22.18
C ASP A 273 -26.34 8.66 -22.90
N CYS A 274 -25.07 8.74 -22.49
CA CYS A 274 -24.06 9.57 -23.15
C CYS A 274 -22.97 8.75 -23.85
N HIS A 275 -22.59 7.60 -23.30
CA HIS A 275 -21.52 6.77 -23.83
C HIS A 275 -22.08 5.66 -24.72
N GLU A 276 -21.85 5.75 -26.03
CA GLU A 276 -22.23 4.67 -26.98
C GLU A 276 -21.48 3.36 -26.72
N SER A 277 -20.26 3.45 -26.18
CA SER A 277 -19.47 2.31 -25.71
C SER A 277 -18.37 2.79 -24.77
N ALA A 278 -17.70 1.84 -24.10
CA ALA A 278 -16.56 2.13 -23.22
C ALA A 278 -15.34 2.76 -23.95
N PHE A 279 -15.29 2.66 -25.29
CA PHE A 279 -14.17 3.14 -26.11
C PHE A 279 -14.46 4.44 -26.86
N VAL A 280 -15.72 4.88 -26.88
CA VAL A 280 -16.14 6.09 -27.61
C VAL A 280 -16.45 7.18 -26.60
N ARG A 281 -15.74 8.31 -26.72
CA ARG A 281 -16.01 9.48 -25.89
C ARG A 281 -17.22 10.24 -26.43
N PRO A 282 -18.12 10.72 -25.55
CA PRO A 282 -19.22 11.59 -25.96
C PRO A 282 -18.69 12.85 -26.64
N ASN A 283 -19.51 13.40 -27.54
CA ASN A 283 -19.25 14.68 -28.19
C ASN A 283 -20.52 15.56 -28.13
N THR A 284 -20.46 16.75 -28.74
CA THR A 284 -21.59 17.69 -28.70
C THR A 284 -22.88 17.12 -29.28
N ASP A 285 -22.80 16.24 -30.27
CA ASP A 285 -23.97 15.63 -30.91
C ASP A 285 -24.73 14.71 -29.93
N THR A 286 -24.02 14.12 -28.97
CA THR A 286 -24.62 13.33 -27.88
C THR A 286 -25.61 14.18 -27.07
N CYS A 287 -25.26 15.43 -26.76
CA CYS A 287 -26.13 16.34 -26.03
C CYS A 287 -27.34 16.76 -26.89
N VAL A 288 -27.09 17.06 -28.18
CA VAL A 288 -28.12 17.51 -29.13
C VAL A 288 -29.13 16.40 -29.49
N ALA A 289 -28.80 15.13 -29.20
CA ALA A 289 -29.76 14.05 -29.35
C ALA A 289 -30.97 14.18 -28.41
N CYS A 290 -30.78 14.81 -27.24
CA CYS A 290 -31.84 15.02 -26.24
C CYS A 290 -32.21 16.49 -26.05
N HIS A 291 -31.30 17.41 -26.37
CA HIS A 291 -31.45 18.86 -26.20
C HIS A 291 -31.35 19.61 -27.54
N ASP A 292 -31.63 20.90 -27.55
CA ASP A 292 -31.39 21.72 -28.74
C ASP A 292 -29.89 22.03 -28.97
N GLU A 293 -29.57 22.63 -30.11
CA GLU A 293 -28.19 22.97 -30.50
C GLU A 293 -27.46 23.88 -29.50
N SER A 294 -28.19 24.68 -28.69
CA SER A 294 -27.55 25.56 -27.71
C SER A 294 -26.90 24.80 -26.55
N TYR A 295 -27.31 23.55 -26.30
CA TYR A 295 -26.72 22.71 -25.26
C TYR A 295 -25.32 22.20 -25.64
N ALA A 296 -24.99 22.15 -26.93
CA ALA A 296 -23.64 21.82 -27.38
C ALA A 296 -22.60 22.83 -26.86
N GLU A 297 -22.97 24.11 -26.76
CA GLU A 297 -22.09 25.18 -26.29
C GLU A 297 -21.73 25.00 -24.81
N ILE A 298 -22.65 24.49 -23.99
CA ILE A 298 -22.43 24.22 -22.56
C ILE A 298 -21.28 23.22 -22.36
N MET A 299 -21.28 22.11 -23.11
CA MET A 299 -20.19 21.12 -23.03
C MET A 299 -18.84 21.73 -23.44
N VAL A 300 -18.84 22.55 -24.50
CA VAL A 300 -17.63 23.21 -24.99
C VAL A 300 -17.08 24.18 -23.93
N ASP A 301 -17.93 24.97 -23.29
CA ASP A 301 -17.55 25.95 -22.28
C ASP A 301 -17.04 25.28 -21.00
N ILE A 302 -17.70 24.22 -20.51
CA ILE A 302 -17.24 23.41 -19.38
C ILE A 302 -15.84 22.86 -19.67
N GLN A 303 -15.66 22.21 -20.82
CA GLN A 303 -14.38 21.61 -21.17
C GLN A 303 -13.29 22.65 -21.37
N LYS A 304 -13.64 23.84 -21.86
CA LYS A 304 -12.71 24.94 -22.00
C LYS A 304 -12.24 25.45 -20.63
N SER A 305 -13.16 25.74 -19.71
CA SER A 305 -12.84 26.16 -18.33
C SER A 305 -11.92 25.15 -17.64
N PHE A 306 -12.29 23.86 -17.70
CA PHE A 306 -11.49 22.79 -17.12
C PHE A 306 -10.06 22.74 -17.68
N LYS A 307 -9.90 22.86 -19.01
CA LYS A 307 -8.60 22.82 -19.69
C LYS A 307 -7.76 24.07 -19.40
N GLU A 308 -8.37 25.21 -19.08
CA GLU A 308 -7.66 26.42 -18.68
C GLU A 308 -7.09 26.29 -17.26
N GLN A 309 -7.81 25.63 -16.35
CA GLN A 309 -7.37 25.43 -14.96
C GLN A 309 -6.36 24.29 -14.78
N LEU A 310 -6.52 23.20 -15.54
CA LEU A 310 -5.73 21.97 -15.39
C LEU A 310 -4.20 22.17 -15.38
N PRO A 311 -3.58 22.97 -16.27
CA PRO A 311 -2.12 23.12 -16.30
C PRO A 311 -1.55 23.70 -14.99
N ALA A 312 -2.24 24.64 -14.36
CA ALA A 312 -1.80 25.23 -13.10
C ALA A 312 -1.83 24.18 -11.96
N ALA A 313 -2.89 23.37 -11.89
CA ALA A 313 -3.00 22.29 -10.93
C ALA A 313 -1.93 21.19 -11.16
N GLN A 314 -1.66 20.84 -12.42
CA GLN A 314 -0.61 19.89 -12.78
C GLN A 314 0.78 20.38 -12.37
N GLN A 315 1.05 21.67 -12.58
CA GLN A 315 2.30 22.29 -12.14
C GLN A 315 2.45 22.18 -10.61
N LEU A 316 1.42 22.54 -9.84
CA LEU A 316 1.45 22.41 -8.38
C LEU A 316 1.67 20.97 -7.93
N ARG A 317 1.00 19.99 -8.56
CA ARG A 317 1.25 18.57 -8.27
C ARG A 317 2.72 18.20 -8.50
N ASP A 318 3.30 18.59 -9.63
CA ASP A 318 4.68 18.24 -9.96
C ASP A 318 5.68 18.92 -9.01
N GLU A 319 5.39 20.16 -8.58
CA GLU A 319 6.12 20.84 -7.51
C GLU A 319 6.02 20.08 -6.18
N MET A 320 4.82 19.67 -5.76
CA MET A 320 4.60 18.92 -4.51
C MET A 320 5.25 17.54 -4.53
N MET A 321 5.30 16.85 -5.67
CA MET A 321 5.99 15.57 -5.80
C MET A 321 7.48 15.65 -5.46
N VAL A 322 8.10 16.81 -5.69
CA VAL A 322 9.48 17.10 -5.32
C VAL A 322 9.56 17.65 -3.89
N ALA A 323 8.74 18.64 -3.56
CA ALA A 323 8.78 19.36 -2.29
C ALA A 323 8.52 18.44 -1.08
N ARG A 324 7.70 17.40 -1.24
CA ARG A 324 7.41 16.44 -0.18
C ARG A 324 8.64 15.68 0.34
N LYS A 325 9.73 15.62 -0.46
CA LYS A 325 10.99 14.96 -0.10
C LYS A 325 11.80 15.90 0.81
N GLY A 326 11.68 15.74 2.13
CA GLY A 326 12.48 16.49 3.10
C GLY A 326 11.74 17.58 3.88
N VAL A 327 10.41 17.59 3.80
CA VAL A 327 9.54 18.32 4.74
C VAL A 327 9.08 17.41 5.88
N SER A 328 8.51 18.02 6.91
CA SER A 328 7.93 17.30 8.03
C SER A 328 6.70 16.49 7.64
N GLU A 329 6.20 15.66 8.56
CA GLU A 329 5.10 14.73 8.31
C GLU A 329 3.81 15.47 7.92
N GLY A 330 3.34 16.42 8.72
CA GLY A 330 2.11 17.14 8.38
C GLY A 330 2.22 17.99 7.10
N GLN A 331 3.40 18.54 6.76
CA GLN A 331 3.60 19.17 5.45
C GLN A 331 3.50 18.16 4.31
N ARG A 332 4.07 16.96 4.51
CA ARG A 332 4.04 15.88 3.53
C ARG A 332 2.60 15.42 3.28
N ASP A 333 1.79 15.34 4.31
CA ASP A 333 0.38 14.95 4.22
C ASP A 333 -0.42 15.92 3.37
N ILE A 334 -0.25 17.23 3.60
CA ILE A 334 -0.88 18.28 2.77
C ILE A 334 -0.44 18.15 1.32
N ALA A 335 0.86 17.94 1.06
CA ALA A 335 1.38 17.74 -0.28
C ALA A 335 0.79 16.49 -0.95
N ASN A 336 0.65 15.40 -0.20
CA ASN A 336 0.08 14.14 -0.67
C ASN A 336 -1.42 14.27 -0.97
N GLU A 337 -2.18 15.01 -0.14
CA GLU A 337 -3.58 15.34 -0.39
C GLU A 337 -3.72 16.15 -1.69
N LEU A 338 -2.88 17.17 -1.91
CA LEU A 338 -2.90 17.96 -3.14
C LEU A 338 -2.64 17.07 -4.36
N ILE A 339 -1.62 16.22 -4.29
CA ILE A 339 -1.27 15.27 -5.37
C ILE A 339 -2.44 14.32 -5.64
N TYR A 340 -3.15 13.88 -4.60
CA TYR A 340 -4.33 13.03 -4.71
C TYR A 340 -5.48 13.75 -5.43
N VAL A 341 -5.85 14.96 -5.00
CA VAL A 341 -6.94 15.74 -5.62
C VAL A 341 -6.66 15.97 -7.11
N VAL A 342 -5.44 16.42 -7.47
CA VAL A 342 -5.06 16.62 -8.88
C VAL A 342 -5.13 15.30 -9.66
N ARG A 343 -4.75 14.18 -9.04
CA ARG A 343 -4.86 12.87 -9.70
C ARG A 343 -6.32 12.52 -9.98
N VAL A 344 -7.25 12.76 -9.05
CA VAL A 344 -8.68 12.50 -9.28
C VAL A 344 -9.18 13.32 -10.48
N ILE A 345 -8.89 14.62 -10.51
CA ILE A 345 -9.23 15.53 -11.63
C ILE A 345 -8.73 14.95 -12.97
N GLU A 346 -7.48 14.50 -13.03
CA GLU A 346 -6.91 13.93 -14.25
C GLU A 346 -7.51 12.58 -14.66
N ARG A 347 -7.97 11.78 -13.69
CA ARG A 347 -8.48 10.42 -13.92
C ARG A 347 -9.95 10.36 -14.22
N ASP A 348 -10.70 11.38 -13.90
CA ASP A 348 -12.07 11.53 -14.38
C ASP A 348 -12.14 11.42 -15.91
N GLY A 349 -11.33 12.24 -16.60
CA GLY A 349 -11.16 12.17 -18.04
C GLY A 349 -12.31 12.74 -18.88
N SER A 350 -13.41 13.20 -18.27
CA SER A 350 -14.53 13.88 -18.96
C SER A 350 -14.24 15.33 -19.33
N ALA A 351 -13.16 15.89 -18.76
CA ALA A 351 -12.81 17.29 -18.83
C ALA A 351 -13.92 18.20 -18.27
N GLY A 352 -14.40 17.90 -17.06
CA GLY A 352 -15.39 18.73 -16.36
C GLY A 352 -16.82 18.19 -16.45
N VAL A 353 -17.18 17.52 -17.55
CA VAL A 353 -18.58 17.21 -17.89
C VAL A 353 -19.29 16.33 -16.88
N HIS A 354 -18.57 15.43 -16.19
CA HIS A 354 -19.19 14.55 -15.20
C HIS A 354 -19.71 15.28 -13.95
N ASN A 355 -19.09 16.39 -13.54
CA ASN A 355 -19.57 17.29 -12.49
C ASN A 355 -18.71 18.58 -12.49
N PRO A 356 -19.08 19.61 -13.26
CA PRO A 356 -18.30 20.83 -13.44
C PRO A 356 -18.04 21.56 -12.13
N GLU A 357 -19.08 21.79 -11.32
CA GLU A 357 -19.01 22.54 -10.07
C GLU A 357 -18.16 21.79 -9.04
N TYR A 358 -18.31 20.46 -8.96
CA TYR A 358 -17.48 19.67 -8.05
C TYR A 358 -16.01 19.65 -8.49
N LEU A 359 -15.73 19.58 -9.79
CA LEU A 359 -14.35 19.65 -10.30
C LEU A 359 -13.74 21.05 -10.13
N ASP A 360 -14.54 22.11 -10.23
CA ASP A 360 -14.13 23.48 -9.88
C ASP A 360 -13.80 23.58 -8.38
N ALA A 361 -14.62 23.01 -7.49
CA ALA A 361 -14.32 22.93 -6.06
C ALA A 361 -13.02 22.14 -5.77
N MET A 362 -12.72 21.09 -6.56
CA MET A 362 -11.43 20.40 -6.45
C MET A 362 -10.25 21.29 -6.89
N PHE A 363 -10.41 22.11 -7.92
CA PHE A 363 -9.37 23.08 -8.32
C PHE A 363 -9.14 24.13 -7.24
N GLU A 364 -10.19 24.63 -6.59
CA GLU A 364 -10.09 25.53 -5.45
C GLU A 364 -9.37 24.84 -4.29
N ARG A 365 -9.74 23.60 -3.96
CA ARG A 365 -9.08 22.80 -2.92
C ARG A 365 -7.58 22.64 -3.17
N VAL A 366 -7.16 22.46 -4.42
CA VAL A 366 -5.73 22.40 -4.78
C VAL A 366 -4.99 23.69 -4.41
N GLN A 367 -5.63 24.86 -4.62
CA GLN A 367 -5.03 26.15 -4.22
C GLN A 367 -4.99 26.30 -2.70
N GLU A 368 -6.06 25.92 -2.01
CA GLU A 368 -6.11 25.93 -0.54
C GLU A 368 -5.01 25.07 0.08
N LEU A 369 -4.82 23.86 -0.43
CA LEU A 369 -3.78 22.94 0.02
C LEU A 369 -2.38 23.50 -0.24
N LYS A 370 -2.18 24.21 -1.36
CA LYS A 370 -0.91 24.89 -1.62
C LYS A 370 -0.65 25.99 -0.58
N VAL A 371 -1.65 26.80 -0.27
CA VAL A 371 -1.54 27.85 0.77
C VAL A 371 -1.30 27.22 2.14
N ALA A 372 -1.98 26.11 2.46
CA ALA A 372 -1.78 25.37 3.71
C ALA A 372 -0.36 24.82 3.80
N PHE A 373 0.18 24.25 2.73
CA PHE A 373 1.54 23.73 2.67
C PHE A 373 2.58 24.82 2.94
N ASP A 374 2.43 25.97 2.28
CA ASP A 374 3.38 27.10 2.40
C ASP A 374 3.38 27.75 3.79
N ASN A 375 2.23 27.73 4.47
CA ASN A 375 2.05 28.34 5.79
C ASN A 375 2.07 27.33 6.93
N TYR A 376 2.36 26.06 6.64
CA TYR A 376 2.35 25.03 7.66
C TYR A 376 3.44 25.30 8.70
N VAL A 377 3.03 25.21 9.96
CA VAL A 377 3.93 25.26 11.11
C VAL A 377 3.69 23.98 11.87
N GLU A 378 4.78 23.23 12.12
CA GLU A 378 4.69 22.02 12.92
C GLU A 378 4.05 22.37 14.27
N PRO A 379 2.98 21.67 14.67
CA PRO A 379 2.47 21.76 16.02
C PRO A 379 3.65 21.48 16.96
N VAL A 380 3.88 22.37 17.92
CA VAL A 380 4.89 22.10 18.95
C VAL A 380 4.34 20.97 19.79
N GLU A 381 4.81 19.75 19.55
CA GLU A 381 4.52 18.61 20.42
C GLU A 381 4.96 19.00 21.84
N ALA A 382 4.05 18.87 22.82
CA ALA A 382 4.47 18.76 24.20
C ALA A 382 5.34 17.50 24.26
N GLU A 383 6.59 17.62 24.73
CA GLU A 383 7.52 16.49 24.87
C GLU A 383 6.86 15.32 25.62
N GLU A 384 6.26 14.37 24.90
CA GLU A 384 6.27 12.99 25.31
C GLU A 384 7.58 12.40 24.79
N ALA A 385 8.43 12.02 25.74
CA ALA A 385 9.80 11.61 25.49
C ALA A 385 9.85 10.34 24.61
N HIS A 386 9.88 10.50 23.30
CA HIS A 386 10.38 9.48 22.40
C HIS A 386 11.90 9.40 22.58
N THR A 387 12.31 8.38 23.35
CA THR A 387 13.72 8.04 23.52
C THR A 387 14.29 7.65 22.14
N PRO A 388 15.39 8.26 21.67
CA PRO A 388 15.93 7.96 20.36
C PRO A 388 16.54 6.56 20.35
N MET A 389 16.09 5.72 19.41
CA MET A 389 16.75 4.43 19.13
C MET A 389 18.10 4.69 18.44
N VAL A 390 19.19 4.78 19.21
CA VAL A 390 20.54 4.52 18.68
C VAL A 390 21.39 3.70 19.66
N ALA A 391 21.71 2.49 19.18
CA ALA A 391 22.93 1.69 19.36
C ALA A 391 23.26 0.95 20.67
N ALA A 392 23.83 -0.23 20.38
CA ALA A 392 24.86 -0.97 21.12
C ALA A 392 24.39 -2.03 22.13
N HIS A 393 24.59 -3.27 21.69
CA HIS A 393 24.92 -4.42 22.53
C HIS A 393 25.85 -4.05 23.69
N THR A 394 25.46 -4.37 24.92
CA THR A 394 26.35 -5.00 25.90
C THR A 394 25.55 -6.00 26.74
N GLU A 395 26.17 -7.15 26.99
CA GLU A 395 25.70 -8.24 27.82
C GLU A 395 25.57 -7.80 29.29
N GLU A 396 24.55 -8.28 30.02
CA GLU A 396 24.72 -9.12 31.22
C GLU A 396 23.38 -9.47 31.90
N ALA A 397 23.27 -10.77 32.19
CA ALA A 397 22.66 -11.44 33.36
C ALA A 397 21.18 -11.27 33.76
N GLU A 398 20.58 -12.45 33.99
CA GLU A 398 19.27 -12.76 34.53
C GLU A 398 18.97 -12.14 35.91
N GLU A 399 17.72 -11.72 36.15
CA GLU A 399 16.97 -12.09 37.37
C GLU A 399 15.45 -11.89 37.18
N GLU A 400 14.65 -12.84 37.66
CA GLU A 400 13.19 -12.87 37.57
C GLU A 400 12.47 -12.02 38.66
N ALA A 401 11.36 -11.40 38.23
CA ALA A 401 10.13 -11.03 38.98
C ALA A 401 10.16 -9.83 39.97
N PRO A 402 9.01 -9.18 40.30
CA PRO A 402 7.61 -9.40 39.89
C PRO A 402 6.88 -8.14 39.35
N ALA A 403 5.58 -8.33 39.08
CA ALA A 403 4.61 -7.37 38.53
C ALA A 403 4.15 -6.25 39.50
N GLU A 404 3.67 -5.16 38.87
CA GLU A 404 2.75 -4.08 39.34
C GLU A 404 3.28 -3.13 40.45
N GLU A 405 3.03 -1.82 40.45
CA GLU A 405 1.76 -1.10 40.20
C GLU A 405 1.90 0.30 39.55
N ALA A 406 0.83 0.64 38.81
CA ALA A 406 0.14 1.94 38.67
C ALA A 406 0.86 3.15 38.06
N ALA A 407 0.75 3.28 36.73
CA ALA A 407 0.66 4.58 36.07
C ALA A 407 -0.73 5.19 36.35
N GLY A 408 -0.80 6.54 36.36
CA GLY A 408 -1.99 7.32 36.72
C GLY A 408 -3.26 7.05 35.89
N PRO A 409 -4.36 7.76 36.19
CA PRO A 409 -5.67 7.41 35.66
C PRO A 409 -5.69 7.53 34.13
N VAL A 410 -6.03 6.43 33.47
CA VAL A 410 -6.12 6.33 32.00
C VAL A 410 -7.30 7.15 31.44
N ASN A 411 -8.26 7.52 32.30
CA ASN A 411 -9.47 8.28 31.96
C ASN A 411 -9.73 9.40 32.98
N SER A 412 -10.42 10.47 32.56
CA SER A 412 -10.79 11.58 33.44
C SER A 412 -11.76 11.14 34.55
N GLU A 413 -11.77 11.84 35.69
CA GLU A 413 -12.71 11.59 36.79
C GLU A 413 -14.17 11.71 36.32
N GLU A 414 -14.44 12.62 35.37
CA GLU A 414 -15.74 12.78 34.72
C GLU A 414 -16.14 11.53 33.93
N LEU A 415 -15.26 11.00 33.06
CA LEU A 415 -15.54 9.77 32.31
C LEU A 415 -15.67 8.55 33.22
N MET A 416 -14.87 8.48 34.28
CA MET A 416 -14.97 7.39 35.26
C MET A 416 -16.27 7.47 36.07
N SER A 417 -16.80 8.67 36.32
CA SER A 417 -18.10 8.86 37.00
C SER A 417 -19.29 8.38 36.15
N ILE A 418 -19.17 8.39 34.82
CA ILE A 418 -20.20 7.86 33.89
C ILE A 418 -20.35 6.33 34.04
N ILE A 419 -19.31 5.64 34.52
CA ILE A 419 -19.31 4.20 34.72
C ILE A 419 -19.92 3.82 36.09
N GLU A 420 -20.12 4.77 37.01
CA GLU A 420 -20.80 4.50 38.28
C GLU A 420 -22.26 4.07 38.04
N GLY A 421 -22.51 2.76 38.18
CA GLY A 421 -23.80 2.11 37.86
C GLY A 421 -23.81 1.29 36.57
N LEU A 422 -22.72 1.29 35.81
CA LEU A 422 -22.47 0.47 34.61
C LEU A 422 -21.19 -0.37 34.76
N GLU A 423 -20.84 -0.71 36.00
CA GLU A 423 -19.58 -1.37 36.35
C GLU A 423 -19.44 -2.75 35.70
N VAL A 424 -20.57 -3.46 35.57
CA VAL A 424 -20.69 -4.74 34.87
C VAL A 424 -21.86 -4.66 33.90
N LEU A 425 -21.62 -4.95 32.64
CA LEU A 425 -22.63 -4.92 31.58
C LEU A 425 -23.01 -6.34 31.15
N ASP A 426 -24.32 -6.64 31.17
CA ASP A 426 -24.83 -7.83 30.52
C ASP A 426 -25.00 -7.58 29.02
N LEU A 427 -24.07 -8.11 28.22
CA LEU A 427 -24.12 -7.91 26.77
C LEU A 427 -25.30 -8.62 26.09
N ALA A 428 -25.89 -9.64 26.73
CA ALA A 428 -27.05 -10.32 26.17
C ALA A 428 -28.32 -9.48 26.30
N GLU A 429 -28.49 -8.75 27.40
CA GLU A 429 -29.67 -7.89 27.64
C GLU A 429 -29.84 -6.84 26.52
N ARG A 430 -28.72 -6.35 25.97
CA ARG A 430 -28.72 -5.31 24.94
C ARG A 430 -28.63 -5.82 23.50
N TYR A 431 -27.97 -6.96 23.26
CA TYR A 431 -27.61 -7.37 21.91
C TYR A 431 -28.01 -8.81 21.51
N VAL A 432 -28.48 -9.65 22.45
CA VAL A 432 -28.80 -11.06 22.17
C VAL A 432 -30.13 -11.47 22.81
N PRO A 433 -31.28 -11.35 22.10
CA PRO A 433 -32.50 -11.97 22.56
C PRO A 433 -32.34 -13.50 22.54
N ASP A 434 -32.47 -14.15 23.70
CA ASP A 434 -32.35 -15.60 23.93
C ASP A 434 -30.96 -16.22 23.65
N PRO A 435 -29.94 -15.96 24.49
CA PRO A 435 -28.59 -16.45 24.29
C PRO A 435 -28.50 -17.97 24.46
N THR A 436 -27.82 -18.64 23.52
CA THR A 436 -27.58 -20.09 23.55
C THR A 436 -26.45 -20.52 24.49
N LYS A 437 -25.73 -19.55 25.07
CA LYS A 437 -24.64 -19.70 26.05
C LYS A 437 -24.87 -18.74 27.22
N PRO A 438 -24.24 -18.96 28.39
CA PRO A 438 -24.28 -17.98 29.48
C PRO A 438 -23.89 -16.59 28.96
N ALA A 439 -24.63 -15.55 29.37
CA ALA A 439 -24.38 -14.19 28.94
C ALA A 439 -22.97 -13.73 29.36
N VAL A 440 -22.34 -12.91 28.53
CA VAL A 440 -21.05 -12.30 28.85
C VAL A 440 -21.30 -11.14 29.79
N GLN A 441 -20.87 -11.29 31.04
CA GLN A 441 -20.80 -10.21 32.01
C GLN A 441 -19.49 -9.45 31.76
N PHE A 442 -19.60 -8.31 31.09
CA PHE A 442 -18.44 -7.49 30.76
C PHE A 442 -18.11 -6.58 31.95
N GLU A 443 -16.98 -6.85 32.60
CA GLU A 443 -16.43 -6.04 33.70
C GLU A 443 -15.93 -4.68 33.16
N HIS A 444 -16.85 -3.78 32.86
CA HIS A 444 -16.59 -2.52 32.16
C HIS A 444 -15.65 -1.61 32.95
N LYS A 445 -15.82 -1.56 34.27
CA LYS A 445 -14.94 -0.80 35.18
C LYS A 445 -13.49 -1.29 35.13
N ASP A 446 -13.27 -2.60 35.22
CA ASP A 446 -11.93 -3.19 35.15
C ASP A 446 -11.20 -2.86 33.85
N HIS A 447 -11.95 -2.74 32.74
CA HIS A 447 -11.40 -2.34 31.45
C HIS A 447 -11.13 -0.84 31.41
N ALA A 448 -12.05 0.00 31.89
CA ALA A 448 -11.86 1.45 31.93
C ALA A 448 -10.77 1.92 32.91
N GLU A 449 -10.44 1.13 33.93
CA GLU A 449 -9.29 1.42 34.80
C GLU A 449 -7.95 1.16 34.11
N LYS A 450 -7.94 0.34 33.05
CA LYS A 450 -6.72 -0.13 32.36
C LYS A 450 -6.59 0.37 30.93
N LEU A 451 -7.66 0.88 30.34
CA LEU A 451 -7.77 1.27 28.93
C LEU A 451 -8.51 2.61 28.83
N ALA A 452 -8.09 3.45 27.88
CA ALA A 452 -8.80 4.70 27.61
C ALA A 452 -10.20 4.40 27.06
N CYS A 453 -11.23 5.15 27.46
CA CYS A 453 -12.60 4.94 26.97
C CYS A 453 -12.67 5.07 25.44
N ALA A 454 -11.85 5.97 24.87
CA ALA A 454 -11.69 6.15 23.43
C ALA A 454 -11.10 4.92 22.72
N THR A 455 -10.63 3.88 23.41
CA THR A 455 -10.24 2.62 22.78
C THR A 455 -11.45 1.88 22.24
N CYS A 456 -12.60 1.93 22.93
CA CYS A 456 -13.82 1.21 22.55
C CYS A 456 -14.92 2.15 22.03
N HIS A 457 -14.93 3.40 22.48
CA HIS A 457 -15.97 4.36 22.17
C HIS A 457 -15.51 5.39 21.13
N GLU A 458 -16.38 5.68 20.17
CA GLU A 458 -16.24 6.82 19.25
C GLU A 458 -16.61 8.11 19.98
N ASP A 459 -17.65 8.04 20.82
CA ASP A 459 -18.05 9.08 21.76
C ASP A 459 -18.23 8.46 23.16
N PRO A 460 -17.20 8.56 24.04
CA PRO A 460 -17.24 8.04 25.40
C PRO A 460 -18.36 8.62 26.28
N GLU A 461 -18.75 9.87 26.08
CA GLU A 461 -19.79 10.54 26.89
C GLU A 461 -21.19 10.06 26.48
N ALA A 462 -21.40 9.82 25.18
CA ALA A 462 -22.64 9.24 24.65
C ALA A 462 -22.70 7.70 24.75
N GLY A 463 -21.59 7.04 25.10
CA GLY A 463 -21.48 5.58 25.17
C GLY A 463 -21.55 4.90 23.79
N LEU A 464 -21.22 5.62 22.72
CA LEU A 464 -21.26 5.10 21.34
C LEU A 464 -20.00 4.28 21.05
N LEU A 465 -20.16 3.01 20.67
CA LEU A 465 -19.03 2.15 20.30
C LEU A 465 -18.50 2.51 18.90
N LYS A 466 -17.20 2.29 18.67
CA LYS A 466 -16.55 2.50 17.35
C LYS A 466 -17.02 1.58 16.23
N PHE A 467 -17.97 0.69 16.51
CA PHE A 467 -18.55 -0.22 15.54
C PHE A 467 -20.00 -0.48 15.90
N GLU A 468 -20.81 -0.79 14.88
CA GLU A 468 -22.17 -1.26 15.08
C GLU A 468 -22.18 -2.78 15.26
N PRO A 469 -22.64 -3.31 16.42
CA PRO A 469 -22.52 -4.75 16.71
C PRO A 469 -23.35 -5.67 15.81
N GLY A 470 -24.31 -5.12 15.05
CA GLY A 470 -25.21 -5.88 14.17
C GLY A 470 -25.98 -6.98 14.91
N GLU A 471 -26.35 -8.04 14.18
CA GLU A 471 -26.99 -9.23 14.77
C GLU A 471 -25.94 -10.15 15.40
N VAL A 472 -26.00 -10.33 16.73
CA VAL A 472 -25.02 -11.11 17.48
C VAL A 472 -25.44 -12.59 17.53
N LYS A 473 -25.01 -13.38 16.53
CA LYS A 473 -25.26 -14.83 16.46
C LYS A 473 -23.98 -15.65 16.28
N GLY A 474 -23.85 -16.74 17.04
CA GLY A 474 -22.72 -17.66 16.92
C GLY A 474 -21.37 -17.01 17.27
N THR A 475 -20.26 -17.58 16.79
CA THR A 475 -18.90 -17.08 17.04
C THR A 475 -18.39 -16.10 15.99
N LYS A 476 -19.15 -15.89 14.90
CA LYS A 476 -18.86 -14.91 13.84
C LYS A 476 -19.72 -13.68 14.06
N ASN A 477 -19.35 -12.87 15.05
CA ASN A 477 -20.05 -11.63 15.37
C ASN A 477 -19.04 -10.55 15.74
N ALA A 478 -19.49 -9.30 15.71
CA ALA A 478 -18.62 -8.13 15.88
C ALA A 478 -17.84 -8.13 17.22
N PHE A 479 -18.35 -8.75 18.29
CA PHE A 479 -17.60 -8.87 19.54
C PHE A 479 -16.44 -9.89 19.47
N HIS A 480 -16.58 -10.94 18.65
CA HIS A 480 -15.52 -11.94 18.45
C HIS A 480 -14.53 -11.58 17.34
N GLU A 481 -14.94 -10.75 16.39
CA GLU A 481 -14.12 -10.42 15.22
C GLU A 481 -13.49 -9.03 15.34
N GLU A 482 -14.19 -8.06 15.93
CA GLU A 482 -13.78 -6.64 15.87
C GLU A 482 -13.50 -5.97 17.22
N LEU A 483 -14.11 -6.41 18.33
CA LEU A 483 -13.88 -5.78 19.64
C LEU A 483 -13.13 -6.67 20.62
N CYS A 484 -13.83 -7.54 21.35
CA CYS A 484 -13.30 -8.17 22.55
C CYS A 484 -12.16 -9.15 22.23
N ILE A 485 -12.35 -10.07 21.28
CA ILE A 485 -11.33 -11.09 20.98
C ILE A 485 -10.16 -10.52 20.18
N LYS A 486 -10.43 -9.53 19.31
CA LYS A 486 -9.40 -8.80 18.57
C LYS A 486 -8.49 -8.06 19.54
N CYS A 487 -9.06 -7.24 20.42
CA CYS A 487 -8.32 -6.56 21.47
C CYS A 487 -7.59 -7.54 22.40
N HIS A 488 -8.24 -8.62 22.85
CA HIS A 488 -7.58 -9.62 23.72
C HIS A 488 -6.41 -10.34 23.01
N LYS A 489 -6.48 -10.50 21.68
CA LYS A 489 -5.39 -11.07 20.88
C LYS A 489 -4.22 -10.09 20.75
N GLU A 490 -4.50 -8.82 20.54
CA GLU A 490 -3.51 -7.74 20.47
C GLU A 490 -2.81 -7.53 21.81
N MET A 491 -3.58 -7.46 22.89
CA MET A 491 -3.10 -7.28 24.27
C MET A 491 -2.55 -8.56 24.91
N LYS A 492 -2.56 -9.69 24.18
CA LYS A 492 -2.09 -11.01 24.64
C LYS A 492 -2.70 -11.48 25.97
N VAL A 493 -3.97 -11.14 26.22
CA VAL A 493 -4.72 -11.58 27.42
C VAL A 493 -5.62 -12.79 27.11
N LYS A 494 -6.22 -13.37 28.15
CA LYS A 494 -7.04 -14.60 28.04
C LYS A 494 -8.25 -14.36 27.13
N LYS A 495 -8.45 -15.25 26.15
CA LYS A 495 -9.54 -15.18 25.15
C LYS A 495 -10.36 -16.47 25.03
N SER A 496 -10.33 -17.33 26.06
CA SER A 496 -11.09 -18.59 26.02
C SER A 496 -12.58 -18.33 26.19
N CYS A 497 -13.43 -19.10 25.52
CA CYS A 497 -14.89 -18.98 25.67
C CYS A 497 -15.35 -19.10 27.11
N SER A 498 -14.68 -19.91 27.94
CA SER A 498 -14.98 -20.09 29.36
C SER A 498 -14.58 -18.91 30.25
N THR A 499 -13.66 -18.06 29.78
CA THR A 499 -13.28 -16.82 30.49
C THR A 499 -14.37 -15.76 30.33
N CYS A 500 -15.01 -15.72 29.15
CA CYS A 500 -16.03 -14.72 28.81
C CYS A 500 -17.46 -15.19 29.14
N HIS A 501 -17.79 -16.45 28.85
CA HIS A 501 -19.10 -17.06 29.16
C HIS A 501 -19.01 -17.88 30.46
N LYS A 502 -18.76 -17.19 31.57
CA LYS A 502 -18.75 -17.81 32.91
C LYS A 502 -20.16 -18.36 33.21
N LYS A 503 -20.23 -19.55 33.80
CA LYS A 503 -21.50 -20.22 34.15
C LYS A 503 -22.11 -19.67 35.42
#